data_AF-A0A661JBL6-F1
#
_entry.id   AF-A0A661JBL6-F1
#
_cell.length_a   1.000
_cell.length_b   1.000
_cell.length_c   1.000
_cell.angle_alpha   90.00
_cell.angle_beta   90.00
_cell.angle_gamma   90.00
#
_symmetry.space_group_name_H-M   'P 1'
#
loop_
_entity.id
_entity.type
_entity.pdbx_description
1 polymer ?
#
loop_
_entity_poly.entity_id
_entity_poly.type
_entity_poly.pdbx_seq_one_letter_code
_entity_poly.pdbx_strand_id
1 'polypeptide(L)'
;MRKGLMVLSLVLACLALVAELAHVWRGYEFGSFGTSDFIEYWSAGQLLRQGKSPYDFDALYNVERSVGWSEETPLIMWNPPWTLTLMLPLAFLPFNIAAFLWFCVNLAILFACSAAAWRLFAPERFLRQVGIAWIAAFVFMPAIFTLQMGQISSLVLLGVAGFLFFVARGNDILAGACLALTMVKPHVIYLLLVTLCWWIATRRRWRVLLGLAAALVGLTAVVLCFSPHCVEHYLLAMREPPLYWRTPTLGGVLRILLGWEHRWLQFFPSVILSLATLICLIVKAAEFDWDQAISPILLISVPTAAYGWSFDQVVLLIPYIQVISLIVQNGRERIASSAPVLLVLLLTNGLMCWQNWRGLDDLYQFWVPLALGAIYIYSRVALCHGGHKEHK
;
A
#
# COMPACT_ATOMS: atom_id res chain seq x y z
N MET A 1 2.50 14.00 41.93
CA MET A 1 3.81 14.02 41.25
C MET A 1 3.86 13.23 39.95
N ARG A 2 3.58 11.90 39.92
CA ARG A 2 3.69 11.08 38.67
C ARG A 2 2.83 11.55 37.47
N LYS A 3 1.58 11.98 37.70
CA LYS A 3 0.71 12.50 36.63
C LYS A 3 1.20 13.83 36.04
N GLY A 4 1.70 14.74 36.89
CA GLY A 4 2.25 16.03 36.45
C GLY A 4 3.53 15.86 35.63
N LEU A 5 4.42 14.94 36.04
CA LEU A 5 5.62 14.60 35.28
C LEU A 5 5.26 14.01 33.90
N MET A 6 4.25 13.13 33.84
CA MET A 6 3.79 12.51 32.59
C MET A 6 3.18 13.53 31.62
N VAL A 7 2.34 14.44 32.12
CA VAL A 7 1.76 15.52 31.31
C VAL A 7 2.85 16.46 30.80
N LEU A 8 3.82 16.83 31.65
CA LEU A 8 4.96 17.66 31.25
C LEU A 8 5.81 16.97 30.18
N SER A 9 6.11 15.68 30.31
CA SER A 9 6.85 14.92 29.29
C SER A 9 6.11 14.85 27.96
N LEU A 10 4.78 14.68 27.97
CA LEU A 10 3.95 14.70 26.75
C LEU A 10 3.97 16.07 26.09
N VAL A 11 3.81 17.15 26.86
CA VAL A 11 3.87 18.52 26.33
C VAL A 11 5.24 18.80 25.73
N LEU A 12 6.32 18.44 26.40
CA LEU A 12 7.68 18.61 25.88
C LEU A 12 7.93 17.79 24.61
N ALA A 13 7.44 16.54 24.54
CA ALA A 13 7.52 15.72 23.34
C ALA A 13 6.73 16.32 22.18
N CYS A 14 5.52 16.83 22.43
CA CYS A 14 4.72 17.52 21.42
C CYS A 14 5.41 18.81 20.94
N LEU A 15 5.98 19.61 21.85
CA LEU A 15 6.71 20.83 21.48
C LEU A 15 7.97 20.51 20.67
N ALA A 16 8.73 19.49 21.05
CA ALA A 16 9.88 19.02 20.29
C ALA A 16 9.46 18.54 18.89
N LEU A 17 8.39 17.75 18.79
CA LEU A 17 7.85 17.31 17.50
C LEU A 17 7.42 18.50 16.63
N VAL A 18 6.71 19.49 17.19
CA VAL A 18 6.30 20.70 16.46
C VAL A 18 7.53 21.51 16.01
N ALA A 19 8.55 21.63 16.86
CA ALA A 19 9.79 22.33 16.51
C ALA A 19 10.55 21.62 15.38
N GLU A 20 10.66 20.29 15.44
CA GLU A 20 11.26 19.49 14.37
C GLU A 20 10.48 19.60 13.06
N LEU A 21 9.14 19.50 13.12
CA LEU A 21 8.29 19.68 11.94
C LEU A 21 8.43 21.09 11.35
N ALA A 22 8.51 22.12 12.20
CA ALA A 22 8.73 23.50 11.77
C ALA A 22 10.13 23.72 11.18
N HIS A 23 11.14 23.00 11.67
CA HIS A 23 12.50 23.03 11.12
C HIS A 23 12.55 22.35 9.76
N VAL A 24 12.03 21.13 9.65
CA VAL A 24 11.92 20.36 8.40
C VAL A 24 11.13 21.16 7.35
N TRP A 25 10.05 21.83 7.76
CA TRP A 25 9.22 22.65 6.90
C TRP A 25 9.98 23.79 6.20
N ARG A 26 10.93 24.45 6.87
CA ARG A 26 11.61 25.66 6.35
C ARG A 26 12.42 25.43 5.07
N GLY A 27 12.84 24.19 4.82
CA GLY A 27 13.58 23.80 3.61
C GLY A 27 12.85 22.75 2.78
N TYR A 28 11.53 22.58 2.98
CA TYR A 28 10.79 21.51 2.31
C TYR A 28 10.53 21.90 0.85
N GLU A 29 11.24 21.24 -0.07
CA GLU A 29 11.20 21.46 -1.52
C GLU A 29 11.34 20.14 -2.28
N PHE A 30 11.28 20.17 -3.61
CA PHE A 30 11.53 18.97 -4.42
C PHE A 30 12.91 18.37 -4.10
N GLY A 31 12.97 17.04 -3.94
CA GLY A 31 14.14 16.33 -3.43
C GLY A 31 14.09 16.09 -1.91
N SER A 32 13.19 16.75 -1.18
CA SER A 32 12.91 16.42 0.23
C SER A 32 12.20 15.06 0.37
N PHE A 33 12.26 14.50 1.57
CA PHE A 33 11.57 13.24 1.89
C PHE A 33 10.06 13.35 1.64
N GLY A 34 9.50 12.46 0.81
CA GLY A 34 8.09 12.44 0.42
C GLY A 34 7.73 13.22 -0.83
N THR A 35 8.73 13.65 -1.63
CA THR A 35 8.49 14.52 -2.79
C THR A 35 8.74 13.87 -4.15
N SER A 36 9.53 12.79 -4.23
CA SER A 36 10.02 12.26 -5.52
C SER A 36 8.91 11.85 -6.47
N ASP A 37 7.92 11.13 -5.98
CA ASP A 37 6.79 10.62 -6.76
C ASP A 37 5.52 11.41 -6.45
N PHE A 38 5.52 12.26 -5.43
CA PHE A 38 4.41 13.17 -5.23
C PHE A 38 4.28 14.20 -6.38
N ILE A 39 5.39 14.51 -7.04
CA ILE A 39 5.43 15.49 -8.13
C ILE A 39 4.48 15.14 -9.28
N GLU A 40 4.35 13.86 -9.67
CA GLU A 40 3.43 13.42 -10.74
C GLU A 40 1.97 13.67 -10.37
N TYR A 41 1.60 13.48 -9.10
CA TYR A 41 0.22 13.71 -8.63
C TYR A 41 -0.11 15.19 -8.59
N TRP A 42 0.83 16.00 -8.11
CA TRP A 42 0.65 17.44 -8.04
C TRP A 42 0.62 18.06 -9.44
N SER A 43 1.56 17.71 -10.32
CA SER A 43 1.65 18.26 -11.69
C SER A 43 0.39 17.94 -12.50
N ALA A 44 -0.08 16.70 -12.45
CA ALA A 44 -1.33 16.28 -13.10
C ALA A 44 -2.56 17.03 -12.52
N GLY A 45 -2.61 17.21 -11.20
CA GLY A 45 -3.63 18.03 -10.54
C GLY A 45 -3.59 19.51 -10.96
N GLN A 46 -2.40 20.08 -11.19
CA GLN A 46 -2.24 21.45 -11.69
C GLN A 46 -2.80 21.63 -13.10
N LEU A 47 -2.60 20.65 -13.97
CA LEU A 47 -3.18 20.69 -15.31
C LEU A 47 -4.69 20.51 -15.25
N LEU A 48 -5.18 19.59 -14.42
CA LEU A 48 -6.62 19.36 -14.25
C LEU A 48 -7.35 20.63 -13.82
N ARG A 49 -6.86 21.36 -12.80
CA ARG A 49 -7.54 22.59 -12.34
C ARG A 49 -7.54 23.71 -13.38
N GLN A 50 -6.64 23.67 -14.35
CA GLN A 50 -6.57 24.62 -15.47
C GLN A 50 -7.47 24.21 -16.64
N GLY A 51 -8.23 23.11 -16.52
CA GLY A 51 -9.00 22.52 -17.61
C GLY A 51 -8.14 21.88 -18.70
N LYS A 52 -6.83 21.73 -18.47
CA LYS A 52 -5.88 21.09 -19.39
C LYS A 52 -5.86 19.58 -19.19
N SER A 53 -5.30 18.86 -20.16
CA SER A 53 -5.11 17.42 -20.04
C SER A 53 -4.08 17.09 -18.95
N PRO A 54 -4.42 16.28 -17.93
CA PRO A 54 -3.46 15.77 -16.95
C PRO A 54 -2.48 14.73 -17.52
N TYR A 55 -2.62 14.39 -18.81
CA TYR A 55 -1.83 13.39 -19.53
C TYR A 55 -1.11 14.00 -20.74
N ASP A 56 -1.00 15.33 -20.81
CA ASP A 56 -0.16 16.03 -21.78
C ASP A 56 1.28 16.07 -21.23
N PHE A 57 2.17 15.28 -21.84
CA PHE A 57 3.51 15.04 -21.31
C PHE A 57 4.39 16.30 -21.36
N ASP A 58 4.27 17.12 -22.41
CA ASP A 58 5.03 18.37 -22.52
C ASP A 58 4.54 19.39 -21.48
N ALA A 59 3.22 19.46 -21.25
CA ALA A 59 2.66 20.32 -20.23
C ALA A 59 3.05 19.86 -18.81
N LEU A 60 3.03 18.55 -18.53
CA LEU A 60 3.49 17.97 -17.27
C LEU A 60 4.95 18.33 -17.02
N TYR A 61 5.81 18.11 -18.01
CA TYR A 61 7.23 18.39 -17.92
C TYR A 61 7.52 19.86 -17.56
N ASN A 62 6.80 20.80 -18.19
CA ASN A 62 6.93 22.22 -17.87
C ASN A 62 6.51 22.55 -16.43
N VAL A 63 5.45 21.92 -15.91
CA VAL A 63 5.01 22.10 -14.52
C VAL A 63 6.02 21.51 -13.55
N GLU A 64 6.57 20.33 -13.83
CA GLU A 64 7.53 19.64 -12.98
C GLU A 64 8.86 20.39 -12.89
N ARG A 65 9.38 20.89 -14.02
CA ARG A 65 10.61 21.70 -14.05
C ARG A 65 10.47 22.99 -13.25
N SER A 66 9.25 23.54 -13.16
CA SER A 66 9.00 24.76 -12.39
C SER A 66 9.21 24.58 -10.88
N VAL A 67 9.27 23.34 -10.39
CA VAL A 67 9.46 23.02 -8.96
C VAL A 67 10.75 22.24 -8.68
N GLY A 68 11.63 22.06 -9.69
CA GLY A 68 12.95 21.48 -9.50
C GLY A 68 13.20 20.13 -10.19
N TRP A 69 12.25 19.62 -10.98
CA TRP A 69 12.47 18.39 -11.77
C TRP A 69 13.63 18.56 -12.76
N SER A 70 14.57 17.62 -12.73
CA SER A 70 15.83 17.67 -13.48
C SER A 70 16.02 16.56 -14.51
N GLU A 71 15.15 15.55 -14.52
CA GLU A 71 15.23 14.45 -15.49
C GLU A 71 14.80 14.91 -16.88
N GLU A 72 15.21 14.19 -17.93
CA GLU A 72 14.93 14.56 -19.33
C GLU A 72 13.47 14.34 -19.75
N THR A 73 12.73 13.53 -19.00
CA THR A 73 11.34 13.15 -19.29
C THR A 73 10.46 13.42 -18.07
N PRO A 74 9.16 13.76 -18.26
CA PRO A 74 8.25 13.98 -17.15
C PRO A 74 7.94 12.68 -16.39
N LEU A 75 7.61 12.82 -15.11
CA LEU A 75 7.03 11.73 -14.33
C LEU A 75 5.51 11.71 -14.51
N ILE A 76 4.99 10.63 -15.06
CA ILE A 76 3.58 10.56 -15.44
C ILE A 76 2.80 9.70 -14.44
N MET A 77 1.76 10.28 -13.87
CA MET A 77 0.77 9.56 -13.08
C MET A 77 -0.07 8.62 -13.98
N TRP A 78 0.32 7.36 -14.10
CA TRP A 78 -0.39 6.35 -14.91
C TRP A 78 -1.69 5.81 -14.25
N ASN A 79 -2.06 6.33 -13.09
CA ASN A 79 -3.27 5.92 -12.38
C ASN A 79 -4.54 6.35 -13.14
N PRO A 80 -5.67 5.65 -12.91
CA PRO A 80 -6.94 6.01 -13.53
C PRO A 80 -7.40 7.42 -13.16
N PRO A 81 -8.14 8.13 -14.03
CA PRO A 81 -8.49 9.55 -13.87
C PRO A 81 -9.12 9.91 -12.53
N TRP A 82 -10.05 9.10 -12.03
CA TRP A 82 -10.75 9.37 -10.76
C TRP A 82 -9.81 9.51 -9.57
N THR A 83 -8.58 8.99 -9.66
CA THR A 83 -7.53 9.18 -8.65
C THR A 83 -7.18 10.65 -8.47
N LEU A 84 -7.27 11.46 -9.54
CA LEU A 84 -7.01 12.89 -9.50
C LEU A 84 -7.93 13.62 -8.53
N THR A 85 -9.17 13.16 -8.32
CA THR A 85 -10.08 13.74 -7.32
C THR A 85 -9.50 13.66 -5.90
N LEU A 86 -8.73 12.62 -5.59
CA LEU A 86 -8.08 12.46 -4.29
C LEU A 86 -6.89 13.40 -4.12
N MET A 87 -6.24 13.77 -5.23
CA MET A 87 -5.08 14.67 -5.27
C MET A 87 -5.47 16.14 -5.45
N LEU A 88 -6.67 16.39 -5.96
CA LEU A 88 -7.14 17.72 -6.35
C LEU A 88 -7.09 18.77 -5.22
N PRO A 89 -7.47 18.47 -3.96
CA PRO A 89 -7.33 19.45 -2.87
C PRO A 89 -5.89 19.94 -2.68
N LEU A 90 -4.91 19.06 -2.91
CA LEU A 90 -3.48 19.38 -2.78
C LEU A 90 -2.97 20.19 -3.98
N ALA A 91 -3.57 20.03 -5.16
CA ALA A 91 -3.22 20.82 -6.34
C ALA A 91 -3.51 22.33 -6.17
N PHE A 92 -4.49 22.70 -5.34
CA PHE A 92 -4.74 24.11 -5.05
C PHE A 92 -3.67 24.78 -4.17
N LEU A 93 -2.70 24.00 -3.68
CA LEU A 93 -1.62 24.49 -2.83
C LEU A 93 -0.29 24.56 -3.59
N PRO A 94 0.62 25.47 -3.19
CA PRO A 94 2.02 25.42 -3.60
C PRO A 94 2.64 24.03 -3.34
N PHE A 95 3.56 23.60 -4.22
CA PHE A 95 4.12 22.25 -4.22
C PHE A 95 4.65 21.81 -2.86
N ASN A 96 5.44 22.65 -2.19
CA ASN A 96 6.00 22.36 -0.87
C ASN A 96 4.93 22.11 0.20
N ILE A 97 3.88 22.94 0.25
CA ILE A 97 2.77 22.77 1.20
C ILE A 97 2.02 21.47 0.88
N ALA A 98 1.71 21.27 -0.41
CA ALA A 98 0.99 20.10 -0.89
C ALA A 98 1.72 18.80 -0.54
N ALA A 99 3.03 18.76 -0.79
CA ALA A 99 3.88 17.60 -0.57
C ALA A 99 4.05 17.29 0.93
N PHE A 100 4.23 18.32 1.78
CA PHE A 100 4.32 18.12 3.22
C PHE A 100 3.01 17.59 3.81
N LEU A 101 1.88 18.16 3.39
CA LEU A 101 0.56 17.66 3.80
C LEU A 101 0.32 16.23 3.32
N TRP A 102 0.74 15.92 2.10
CA TRP A 102 0.65 14.57 1.57
C TRP A 102 1.49 13.56 2.37
N PHE A 103 2.71 13.94 2.75
CA PHE A 103 3.52 13.15 3.67
C PHE A 103 2.78 12.91 5.01
N CYS A 104 2.18 13.95 5.60
CA CYS A 104 1.39 13.80 6.83
C CYS A 104 0.17 12.88 6.64
N VAL A 105 -0.51 12.95 5.49
CA VAL A 105 -1.64 12.06 5.15
C VAL A 105 -1.16 10.60 5.06
N ASN A 106 -0.09 10.32 4.33
CA ASN A 106 0.48 8.98 4.24
C ASN A 106 0.87 8.44 5.62
N LEU A 107 1.48 9.29 6.45
CA LEU A 107 1.87 8.91 7.81
C LEU A 107 0.65 8.57 8.67
N ALA A 108 -0.41 9.39 8.63
CA ALA A 108 -1.65 9.13 9.34
C ALA A 108 -2.32 7.83 8.87
N ILE A 109 -2.30 7.56 7.57
CA ILE A 109 -2.80 6.31 7.00
C ILE A 109 -2.02 5.12 7.53
N LEU A 110 -0.70 5.18 7.57
CA LEU A 110 0.13 4.08 8.11
C LEU A 110 -0.19 3.80 9.58
N PHE A 111 -0.35 4.83 10.41
CA PHE A 111 -0.76 4.66 11.81
C PHE A 111 -2.16 4.07 11.96
N ALA A 112 -3.11 4.54 11.16
CA ALA A 112 -4.49 4.05 11.19
C ALA A 112 -4.58 2.59 10.72
N CYS A 113 -3.92 2.25 9.60
CA CYS A 113 -3.93 0.92 9.02
C CYS A 113 -3.16 -0.08 9.89
N SER A 114 -2.03 0.31 10.49
CA SER A 114 -1.31 -0.54 11.43
C SER A 114 -2.12 -0.82 12.70
N ALA A 115 -2.79 0.20 13.25
CA ALA A 115 -3.72 0.02 14.36
C ALA A 115 -4.91 -0.88 13.97
N ALA A 116 -5.49 -0.70 12.78
CA ALA A 116 -6.58 -1.54 12.28
C ALA A 116 -6.16 -3.00 12.11
N ALA A 117 -4.99 -3.26 11.51
CA ALA A 117 -4.42 -4.60 11.39
C ALA A 117 -4.12 -5.21 12.77
N TRP A 118 -3.59 -4.43 13.72
CA TRP A 118 -3.36 -4.91 15.08
C TRP A 118 -4.67 -5.30 15.78
N ARG A 119 -5.71 -4.47 15.62
CA ARG A 119 -7.04 -4.76 16.18
C ARG A 119 -7.65 -6.02 15.58
N LEU A 120 -7.38 -6.29 14.30
CA LEU A 120 -7.85 -7.48 13.60
C LEU A 120 -7.22 -8.76 14.20
N PHE A 121 -5.91 -8.75 14.44
CA PHE A 121 -5.18 -9.97 14.84
C PHE A 121 -4.94 -10.11 16.35
N ALA A 122 -5.05 -9.02 17.13
CA ALA A 122 -4.85 -9.01 18.57
C ALA A 122 -5.87 -8.08 19.29
N PRO A 123 -7.19 -8.31 19.13
CA PRO A 123 -8.23 -7.40 19.63
C PRO A 123 -8.16 -7.16 21.15
N GLU A 124 -7.92 -8.23 21.94
CA GLU A 124 -7.86 -8.16 23.41
C GLU A 124 -6.69 -7.33 23.97
N ARG A 125 -5.67 -7.08 23.13
CA ARG A 125 -4.44 -6.39 23.54
C ARG A 125 -4.31 -4.99 22.92
N PHE A 126 -5.29 -4.56 22.14
CA PHE A 126 -5.25 -3.32 21.36
C PHE A 126 -4.81 -2.09 22.18
N LEU A 127 -5.56 -1.74 23.23
CA LEU A 127 -5.30 -0.52 24.02
C LEU A 127 -3.92 -0.52 24.71
N ARG A 128 -3.38 -1.69 25.02
CA ARG A 128 -2.09 -1.83 25.72
C ARG A 128 -0.90 -1.87 24.77
N GLN A 129 -1.10 -2.29 23.52
CA GLN A 129 -0.01 -2.72 22.64
C GLN A 129 -0.07 -2.12 21.23
N VAL A 130 -1.00 -1.20 20.93
CA VAL A 130 -1.05 -0.51 19.62
C VAL A 130 0.26 0.19 19.25
N GLY A 131 1.03 0.67 20.23
CA GLY A 131 2.36 1.24 20.01
C GLY A 131 3.35 0.27 19.36
N ILE A 132 3.20 -1.04 19.57
CA ILE A 132 4.01 -2.06 18.88
C ILE A 132 3.68 -2.09 17.39
N ALA A 133 2.41 -1.96 17.02
CA ALA A 133 1.99 -1.89 15.61
C ALA A 133 2.56 -0.66 14.90
N TRP A 134 2.62 0.46 15.62
CA TRP A 134 3.21 1.70 15.11
C TRP A 134 4.72 1.59 14.92
N ILE A 135 5.45 1.05 15.91
CA ILE A 135 6.89 0.77 15.77
C ILE A 135 7.13 -0.20 14.61
N ALA A 136 6.32 -1.26 14.51
CA ALA A 136 6.39 -2.21 13.42
C ALA A 136 6.22 -1.54 12.05
N ALA A 137 5.27 -0.61 11.91
CA ALA A 137 5.07 0.14 10.66
C ALA A 137 6.30 0.97 10.26
N PHE A 138 7.04 1.54 11.22
CA PHE A 138 8.28 2.27 10.94
C PHE A 138 9.50 1.38 10.68
N VAL A 139 9.52 0.18 11.25
CA VAL A 139 10.59 -0.80 10.95
C VAL A 139 10.38 -1.45 9.58
N PHE A 140 9.14 -1.48 9.10
CA PHE A 140 8.78 -2.06 7.81
C PHE A 140 9.20 -1.18 6.63
N MET A 141 10.30 -1.53 5.96
CA MET A 141 10.92 -0.74 4.91
C MET A 141 9.99 -0.37 3.74
N PRO A 142 9.09 -1.24 3.25
CA PRO A 142 8.11 -0.83 2.25
C PRO A 142 7.24 0.37 2.66
N ALA A 143 6.90 0.50 3.94
CA ALA A 143 6.19 1.66 4.45
C ALA A 143 7.08 2.92 4.44
N ILE A 144 8.37 2.77 4.76
CA ILE A 144 9.34 3.85 4.66
C ILE A 144 9.55 4.29 3.21
N PHE A 145 9.67 3.38 2.25
CA PHE A 145 9.77 3.72 0.83
C PHE A 145 8.52 4.44 0.32
N THR A 146 7.33 4.01 0.75
CA THR A 146 6.08 4.71 0.43
C THR A 146 6.10 6.15 0.92
N LEU A 147 6.52 6.37 2.17
CA LEU A 147 6.65 7.72 2.74
C LEU A 147 7.76 8.53 2.08
N GLN A 148 8.90 7.91 1.81
CA GLN A 148 10.08 8.55 1.22
C GLN A 148 9.79 9.07 -0.17
N MET A 149 9.04 8.30 -0.96
CA MET A 149 8.69 8.69 -2.32
C MET A 149 7.46 9.60 -2.39
N GLY A 150 6.61 9.60 -1.35
CA GLY A 150 5.31 10.28 -1.42
C GLY A 150 4.31 9.50 -2.29
N GLN A 151 4.40 8.17 -2.28
CA GLN A 151 3.65 7.29 -3.17
C GLN A 151 2.17 7.14 -2.75
N ILE A 152 1.29 6.93 -3.73
CA ILE A 152 -0.15 6.76 -3.50
C ILE A 152 -0.54 5.39 -2.96
N SER A 153 0.40 4.45 -2.88
CA SER A 153 0.16 3.06 -2.47
C SER A 153 -0.38 2.90 -1.05
N SER A 154 -0.19 3.90 -0.18
CA SER A 154 -0.83 3.94 1.14
C SER A 154 -2.36 3.95 1.05
N LEU A 155 -2.95 4.54 0.00
CA LEU A 155 -4.39 4.53 -0.23
C LEU A 155 -4.91 3.11 -0.53
N VAL A 156 -4.11 2.28 -1.20
CA VAL A 156 -4.45 0.88 -1.45
C VAL A 156 -4.51 0.13 -0.12
N LEU A 157 -3.52 0.33 0.75
CA LEU A 157 -3.53 -0.23 2.11
C LEU A 157 -4.76 0.26 2.91
N LEU A 158 -5.09 1.56 2.83
CA LEU A 158 -6.28 2.13 3.47
C LEU A 158 -7.57 1.49 2.95
N GLY A 159 -7.68 1.30 1.63
CA GLY A 159 -8.83 0.66 1.01
C GLY A 159 -9.03 -0.77 1.48
N VAL A 160 -7.95 -1.56 1.57
CA VAL A 160 -7.99 -2.92 2.11
C VAL A 160 -8.38 -2.93 3.59
N ALA A 161 -7.73 -2.10 4.42
CA ALA A 161 -8.04 -2.02 5.85
C ALA A 161 -9.48 -1.56 6.10
N GLY A 162 -9.96 -0.56 5.35
CA GLY A 162 -11.32 -0.05 5.40
C GLY A 162 -12.35 -1.09 4.98
N PHE A 163 -12.07 -1.84 3.90
CA PHE A 163 -12.91 -2.96 3.48
C PHE A 163 -13.09 -3.98 4.61
N LEU A 164 -11.99 -4.46 5.21
CA LEU A 164 -12.04 -5.42 6.33
C LEU A 164 -12.80 -4.86 7.53
N PHE A 165 -12.58 -3.58 7.86
CA PHE A 165 -13.22 -2.92 8.99
C PHE A 165 -14.75 -2.82 8.83
N PHE A 166 -15.24 -2.46 7.65
CA PHE A 166 -16.67 -2.29 7.40
C PHE A 166 -17.39 -3.60 7.09
N VAL A 167 -16.72 -4.54 6.42
CA VAL A 167 -17.32 -5.86 6.14
C VAL A 167 -17.55 -6.65 7.43
N ALA A 168 -16.62 -6.58 8.38
CA ALA A 168 -16.77 -7.18 9.72
C ALA A 168 -17.94 -6.59 10.52
N ARG A 169 -18.37 -5.36 10.20
CA ARG A 169 -19.54 -4.69 10.82
C ARG A 169 -20.84 -4.89 10.04
N GLY A 170 -20.81 -5.66 8.95
CA GLY A 170 -21.98 -5.86 8.09
C GLY A 170 -22.36 -4.63 7.26
N ASN A 171 -21.50 -3.60 7.18
CA ASN A 171 -21.75 -2.43 6.34
C ASN A 171 -21.13 -2.61 4.95
N ASP A 172 -21.82 -3.38 4.12
CA ASP A 172 -21.36 -3.72 2.77
C ASP A 172 -21.16 -2.49 1.86
N ILE A 173 -21.99 -1.45 1.99
CA ILE A 173 -21.86 -0.24 1.14
C ILE A 173 -20.56 0.51 1.46
N LEU A 174 -20.26 0.74 2.73
CA LEU A 174 -19.01 1.41 3.12
C LEU A 174 -17.78 0.53 2.83
N ALA A 175 -17.90 -0.79 2.99
CA ALA A 175 -16.85 -1.72 2.59
C ALA A 175 -16.55 -1.60 1.08
N GLY A 176 -17.61 -1.53 0.27
CA GLY A 176 -17.53 -1.24 -1.17
C GLY A 176 -16.87 0.10 -1.49
N ALA A 177 -17.28 1.17 -0.81
CA ALA A 177 -16.72 2.51 -1.03
C ALA A 177 -15.22 2.56 -0.71
N CYS A 178 -14.76 1.87 0.35
CA CYS A 178 -13.33 1.77 0.67
C CYS A 178 -12.53 1.06 -0.43
N LEU A 179 -13.11 0.07 -1.12
CA LEU A 179 -12.45 -0.60 -2.25
C LEU A 179 -12.19 0.34 -3.43
N ALA A 180 -12.87 1.50 -3.53
CA ALA A 180 -12.51 2.48 -4.55
C ALA A 180 -11.05 2.92 -4.40
N LEU A 181 -10.53 3.03 -3.18
CA LEU A 181 -9.13 3.40 -2.95
C LEU A 181 -8.13 2.34 -3.43
N THR A 182 -8.52 1.06 -3.45
CA THR A 182 -7.65 0.00 -3.96
C THR A 182 -7.58 -0.01 -5.49
N MET A 183 -8.59 0.56 -6.15
CA MET A 183 -8.63 0.68 -7.61
C MET A 183 -7.58 1.66 -8.15
N VAL A 184 -6.90 2.45 -7.31
CA VAL A 184 -5.82 3.35 -7.76
C VAL A 184 -4.68 2.52 -8.38
N LYS A 185 -4.46 1.32 -7.81
CA LYS A 185 -3.50 0.31 -8.29
C LYS A 185 -4.12 -1.09 -8.14
N PRO A 186 -5.11 -1.46 -8.98
CA PRO A 186 -5.88 -2.69 -8.78
C PRO A 186 -5.02 -3.94 -9.04
N HIS A 187 -3.97 -3.80 -9.83
CA HIS A 187 -3.01 -4.87 -10.15
C HIS A 187 -2.22 -5.34 -8.93
N VAL A 188 -1.94 -4.49 -7.93
CA VAL A 188 -1.19 -4.88 -6.71
C VAL A 188 -1.98 -5.90 -5.88
N ILE A 189 -3.31 -5.73 -5.83
CA ILE A 189 -4.23 -6.53 -5.02
C ILE A 189 -5.15 -7.43 -5.88
N TYR A 190 -4.73 -7.79 -7.09
CA TYR A 190 -5.59 -8.46 -8.06
C TYR A 190 -6.21 -9.78 -7.52
N LEU A 191 -5.48 -10.57 -6.72
CA LEU A 191 -6.04 -11.79 -6.12
C LEU A 191 -7.11 -11.51 -5.06
N LEU A 192 -7.00 -10.38 -4.35
CA LEU A 192 -8.05 -9.91 -3.46
C LEU A 192 -9.31 -9.61 -4.29
N LEU A 193 -9.17 -8.98 -5.46
CA LEU A 193 -10.30 -8.67 -6.33
C LEU A 193 -10.95 -9.94 -6.92
N VAL A 194 -10.15 -10.91 -7.36
CA VAL A 194 -10.67 -12.22 -7.82
C VAL A 194 -11.45 -12.90 -6.69
N THR A 195 -10.87 -12.94 -5.49
CA THR A 195 -11.51 -13.53 -4.30
C THR A 195 -12.77 -12.77 -3.91
N LEU A 196 -12.74 -11.44 -3.99
CA LEU A 196 -13.88 -10.58 -3.70
C LEU A 196 -15.02 -10.82 -4.68
N CYS A 197 -14.75 -10.89 -5.99
CA CYS A 197 -15.76 -11.18 -7.00
C CYS A 197 -16.47 -12.52 -6.73
N TRP A 198 -15.69 -13.57 -6.44
CA TRP A 198 -16.23 -14.86 -6.03
C TRP A 198 -17.05 -14.76 -4.74
N TRP A 199 -16.53 -14.06 -3.72
CA TRP A 199 -17.18 -13.92 -2.43
C TRP A 199 -18.50 -13.12 -2.52
N ILE A 200 -18.53 -12.04 -3.29
CA ILE A 200 -19.73 -11.24 -3.55
C ILE A 200 -20.80 -12.09 -4.23
N ALA A 201 -20.42 -12.87 -5.26
CA ALA A 201 -21.35 -13.70 -6.02
C ALA A 201 -21.92 -14.84 -5.16
N THR A 202 -21.08 -15.54 -4.40
CA THR A 202 -21.48 -16.68 -3.56
C THR A 202 -22.27 -16.25 -2.33
N ARG A 203 -21.89 -15.14 -1.68
CA ARG A 203 -22.58 -14.60 -0.50
C ARG A 203 -23.71 -13.62 -0.85
N ARG A 204 -23.93 -13.34 -2.14
CA ARG A 204 -24.91 -12.38 -2.67
C ARG A 204 -24.80 -10.98 -2.06
N ARG A 205 -23.58 -10.54 -1.73
CA ARG A 205 -23.32 -9.23 -1.09
C ARG A 205 -23.14 -8.12 -2.12
N TRP A 206 -24.12 -7.97 -3.01
CA TRP A 206 -24.11 -7.01 -4.12
C TRP A 206 -24.02 -5.54 -3.68
N ARG A 207 -24.39 -5.25 -2.43
CA ARG A 207 -24.26 -3.92 -1.82
C ARG A 207 -22.80 -3.44 -1.76
N VAL A 208 -21.83 -4.36 -1.74
CA VAL A 208 -20.41 -4.03 -1.86
C VAL A 208 -20.09 -3.46 -3.25
N LEU A 209 -20.61 -4.07 -4.32
CA LEU A 209 -20.43 -3.51 -5.68
C LEU A 209 -21.14 -2.17 -5.83
N LEU A 210 -22.32 -2.01 -5.24
CA LEU A 210 -23.02 -0.73 -5.25
C LEU A 210 -22.19 0.38 -4.59
N GLY A 211 -21.59 0.11 -3.43
CA GLY A 211 -20.71 1.05 -2.74
C GLY A 211 -19.47 1.42 -3.55
N LEU A 212 -18.83 0.41 -4.16
CA LEU A 212 -17.66 0.60 -5.04
C LEU A 212 -18.02 1.46 -6.26
N ALA A 213 -19.10 1.09 -6.96
CA ALA A 213 -19.56 1.79 -8.16
C ALA A 213 -19.95 3.24 -7.84
N ALA A 214 -20.71 3.48 -6.76
CA ALA A 214 -21.11 4.81 -6.35
C ALA A 214 -19.89 5.70 -6.02
N ALA A 215 -18.90 5.17 -5.31
CA ALA A 215 -17.68 5.89 -5.00
C ALA A 215 -16.87 6.23 -6.26
N LEU A 216 -16.63 5.26 -7.16
CA LEU A 216 -15.89 5.50 -8.41
C LEU A 216 -16.62 6.49 -9.33
N VAL A 217 -17.94 6.38 -9.47
CA VAL A 217 -18.74 7.32 -10.26
C VAL A 217 -18.65 8.72 -9.66
N GLY A 218 -18.81 8.87 -8.34
CA GLY A 218 -18.66 10.16 -7.67
C GLY A 218 -17.29 10.78 -7.86
N LEU A 219 -16.22 10.00 -7.66
CA LEU A 219 -14.85 10.47 -7.85
C LEU A 219 -14.57 10.85 -9.32
N THR A 220 -15.07 10.06 -10.28
CA THR A 220 -14.93 10.37 -11.71
C THR A 220 -15.71 11.63 -12.08
N ALA A 221 -16.93 11.80 -11.56
CA ALA A 221 -17.76 12.96 -11.85
C ALA A 221 -17.07 14.26 -11.46
N VAL A 222 -16.36 14.30 -10.32
CA VAL A 222 -15.57 15.46 -9.92
C VAL A 222 -14.49 15.78 -10.96
N VAL A 223 -13.75 14.79 -11.47
CA VAL A 223 -12.74 15.01 -12.53
C VAL A 223 -13.38 15.59 -13.79
N LEU A 224 -14.51 15.04 -14.21
CA LEU A 224 -15.20 15.47 -15.43
C LEU A 224 -15.75 16.90 -15.34
N CYS A 225 -16.02 17.42 -14.13
CA CYS A 225 -16.37 18.83 -13.94
C CYS A 225 -15.20 19.78 -14.28
N PHE A 226 -13.95 19.34 -14.13
CA PHE A 226 -12.77 20.14 -14.46
C PHE A 226 -12.28 19.91 -15.90
N SER A 227 -12.34 18.66 -16.37
CA SER A 227 -11.92 18.29 -17.71
C SER A 227 -12.82 17.18 -18.28
N PRO A 228 -13.83 17.52 -19.10
CA PRO A 228 -14.78 16.55 -19.66
C PRO A 228 -14.13 15.44 -20.50
N HIS A 229 -12.98 15.72 -21.12
CA HIS A 229 -12.22 14.78 -21.96
C HIS A 229 -11.12 14.03 -21.20
N CYS A 230 -11.02 14.16 -19.87
CA CYS A 230 -9.93 13.56 -19.09
C CYS A 230 -9.86 12.03 -19.24
N VAL A 231 -11.01 11.35 -19.31
CA VAL A 231 -11.07 9.89 -19.54
C VAL A 231 -10.55 9.53 -20.94
N GLU A 232 -10.88 10.31 -21.96
CA GLU A 232 -10.38 10.11 -23.32
C GLU A 232 -8.85 10.30 -23.37
N HIS A 233 -8.34 11.36 -22.76
CA HIS A 233 -6.90 11.62 -22.67
C HIS A 233 -6.15 10.47 -21.98
N TYR A 234 -6.71 9.92 -20.90
CA TYR A 234 -6.16 8.75 -20.23
C TYR A 234 -6.12 7.52 -21.14
N LEU A 235 -7.21 7.22 -21.84
CA LEU A 235 -7.28 6.09 -22.76
C LEU A 235 -6.28 6.23 -23.92
N LEU A 236 -6.04 7.46 -24.40
CA LEU A 236 -5.01 7.76 -25.39
C LEU A 236 -3.61 7.50 -24.84
N ALA A 237 -3.29 7.99 -23.64
CA ALA A 237 -2.00 7.73 -22.99
C ALA A 237 -1.76 6.22 -22.76
N MET A 238 -2.79 5.48 -22.35
CA MET A 238 -2.72 4.04 -22.10
C MET A 238 -2.58 3.17 -23.35
N ARG A 239 -2.56 3.75 -24.57
CA ARG A 239 -2.20 3.00 -25.80
C ARG A 239 -0.74 2.58 -25.80
N GLU A 240 0.12 3.37 -25.15
CA GLU A 240 1.55 3.09 -24.99
C GLU A 240 1.92 3.05 -23.50
N PRO A 241 1.45 2.03 -22.76
CA PRO A 241 1.74 1.93 -21.33
C PRO A 241 3.24 1.69 -21.10
N PRO A 242 3.78 2.08 -19.93
CA PRO A 242 5.21 2.07 -19.64
C PRO A 242 5.74 0.65 -19.31
N LEU A 243 5.57 -0.30 -20.23
CA LEU A 243 6.03 -1.70 -20.09
C LEU A 243 7.55 -1.86 -20.21
N TYR A 244 8.29 -0.76 -20.36
CA TYR A 244 9.75 -0.74 -20.37
C TYR A 244 10.34 -0.67 -18.96
N TRP A 245 9.55 -0.41 -17.92
CA TRP A 245 10.02 -0.42 -16.54
C TRP A 245 10.32 -1.82 -16.03
N ARG A 246 11.44 -1.93 -15.30
CA ARG A 246 11.79 -3.11 -14.51
C ARG A 246 11.03 -3.07 -13.20
N THR A 247 10.42 -4.18 -12.84
CA THR A 247 9.57 -4.27 -11.64
C THR A 247 10.00 -5.46 -10.80
N PRO A 248 10.09 -5.34 -9.46
CA PRO A 248 10.35 -6.44 -8.52
C PRO A 248 9.17 -7.42 -8.38
N THR A 249 8.69 -7.93 -9.51
CA THR A 249 7.63 -8.94 -9.58
C THR A 249 8.15 -10.19 -10.26
N LEU A 250 7.48 -11.32 -10.05
CA LEU A 250 7.81 -12.57 -10.74
C LEU A 250 7.73 -12.40 -12.26
N GLY A 251 6.77 -11.62 -12.77
CA GLY A 251 6.66 -11.30 -14.18
C GLY A 251 7.86 -10.50 -14.71
N GLY A 252 8.34 -9.53 -13.93
CA GLY A 252 9.56 -8.78 -14.23
C GLY A 252 10.81 -9.67 -14.28
N VAL A 253 10.98 -10.56 -13.29
CA VAL A 253 12.09 -11.53 -13.26
C VAL A 253 12.03 -12.49 -14.45
N LEU A 254 10.84 -13.01 -14.79
CA LEU A 254 10.67 -13.88 -15.96
C LEU A 254 11.08 -13.19 -17.26
N ARG A 255 10.75 -11.91 -17.45
CA ARG A 255 11.19 -11.13 -18.63
C ARG A 255 12.69 -10.97 -18.70
N ILE A 256 13.37 -10.85 -17.56
CA ILE A 256 14.84 -10.75 -17.54
C ILE A 256 15.49 -12.07 -17.91
N LEU A 257 14.95 -13.19 -17.42
CA LEU A 257 15.52 -14.51 -17.65
C LEU A 257 15.22 -15.08 -19.04
N LEU A 258 14.03 -14.80 -19.57
CA LEU A 258 13.51 -15.45 -20.78
C LEU A 258 13.42 -14.52 -22.00
N GLY A 259 13.67 -13.22 -21.85
CA GLY A 259 13.65 -12.24 -22.94
C GLY A 259 12.76 -11.03 -22.63
N TRP A 260 13.35 -9.82 -22.65
CA TRP A 260 12.65 -8.58 -22.27
C TRP A 260 11.56 -8.19 -23.26
N GLU A 261 11.72 -8.59 -24.52
CA GLU A 261 10.79 -8.41 -25.63
C GLU A 261 9.45 -9.16 -25.43
N HIS A 262 9.45 -10.22 -24.63
CA HIS A 262 8.28 -11.04 -24.36
C HIS A 262 7.36 -10.41 -23.31
N ARG A 263 6.65 -9.34 -23.69
CA ARG A 263 5.75 -8.57 -22.81
C ARG A 263 4.70 -9.42 -22.09
N TRP A 264 4.26 -10.52 -22.68
CA TRP A 264 3.25 -11.42 -22.07
C TRP A 264 3.74 -12.08 -20.77
N LEU A 265 5.05 -12.28 -20.60
CA LEU A 265 5.64 -12.85 -19.38
C LEU A 265 5.36 -11.99 -18.15
N GLN A 266 5.21 -10.68 -18.33
CA GLN A 266 4.88 -9.76 -17.26
C GLN A 266 3.54 -10.09 -16.61
N PHE A 267 2.55 -10.49 -17.42
CA PHE A 267 1.20 -10.79 -16.97
C PHE A 267 1.00 -12.27 -16.61
N PHE A 268 1.88 -13.14 -17.08
CA PHE A 268 1.74 -14.59 -16.98
C PHE A 268 1.48 -15.09 -15.54
N PRO A 269 2.27 -14.70 -14.50
CA PRO A 269 1.98 -15.11 -13.12
C PRO A 269 0.59 -14.71 -12.64
N SER A 270 0.19 -13.46 -12.92
CA SER A 270 -1.10 -12.92 -12.48
C SER A 270 -2.29 -13.66 -13.10
N VAL A 271 -2.22 -14.04 -14.37
CA VAL A 271 -3.28 -14.78 -15.07
C VAL A 271 -3.41 -16.19 -14.50
N ILE A 272 -2.29 -16.92 -14.38
CA ILE A 272 -2.30 -18.30 -13.91
C ILE A 272 -2.79 -18.39 -12.46
N LEU A 273 -2.33 -17.48 -11.59
CA LEU A 273 -2.74 -17.48 -10.19
C LEU A 273 -4.17 -16.98 -9.98
N SER A 274 -4.67 -16.09 -10.84
CA SER A 274 -6.10 -15.75 -10.83
C SER A 274 -6.97 -16.97 -11.11
N LEU A 275 -6.63 -17.74 -12.14
CA LEU A 275 -7.36 -18.97 -12.51
C LEU A 275 -7.24 -20.02 -11.40
N ALA A 276 -6.03 -20.27 -10.90
CA ALA A 276 -5.81 -21.25 -9.83
C ALA A 276 -6.56 -20.88 -8.55
N THR A 277 -6.57 -19.59 -8.18
CA THR A 277 -7.32 -19.09 -7.02
C THR A 277 -8.82 -19.28 -7.21
N LEU A 278 -9.37 -18.91 -8.37
CA LEU A 278 -10.79 -19.08 -8.65
C LEU A 278 -11.21 -20.56 -8.63
N ILE A 279 -10.42 -21.45 -9.24
CA ILE A 279 -10.65 -22.91 -9.20
C ILE A 279 -10.62 -23.41 -7.75
N CYS A 280 -9.63 -23.01 -6.96
CA CYS A 280 -9.51 -23.40 -5.55
C CYS A 280 -10.74 -22.95 -4.73
N LEU A 281 -11.19 -21.72 -4.93
CA LEU A 281 -12.37 -21.15 -4.26
C LEU A 281 -13.67 -21.87 -4.64
N ILE A 282 -13.83 -22.23 -5.92
CA ILE A 282 -15.01 -22.97 -6.41
C ILE A 282 -15.02 -24.41 -5.88
N VAL A 283 -13.88 -25.12 -5.98
CA VAL A 283 -13.79 -26.54 -5.62
C VAL A 283 -13.92 -26.75 -4.12
N LYS A 284 -13.31 -25.89 -3.30
CA LYS A 284 -13.32 -26.08 -1.85
C LYS A 284 -14.64 -25.65 -1.20
N ALA A 285 -15.51 -24.91 -1.89
CA ALA A 285 -16.82 -24.42 -1.44
C ALA A 285 -16.84 -24.01 0.05
N ALA A 286 -15.75 -23.41 0.52
CA ALA A 286 -15.41 -23.44 1.93
C ALA A 286 -16.11 -22.32 2.71
N GLU A 287 -16.27 -22.54 4.01
CA GLU A 287 -16.39 -21.46 4.97
C GLU A 287 -15.24 -20.48 4.72
N PHE A 288 -15.58 -19.25 4.34
CA PHE A 288 -14.61 -18.24 3.95
C PHE A 288 -14.60 -17.15 5.00
N ASP A 289 -13.41 -16.92 5.54
CA ASP A 289 -13.15 -15.95 6.58
C ASP A 289 -12.06 -14.98 6.10
N TRP A 290 -12.43 -13.70 6.01
CA TRP A 290 -11.51 -12.64 5.57
C TRP A 290 -10.30 -12.51 6.49
N ASP A 291 -10.48 -12.75 7.79
CA ASP A 291 -9.42 -12.56 8.79
C ASP A 291 -8.29 -13.58 8.60
N GLN A 292 -8.62 -14.77 8.10
CA GLN A 292 -7.66 -15.83 7.79
C GLN A 292 -7.14 -15.75 6.36
N ALA A 293 -7.97 -15.31 5.41
CA ALA A 293 -7.65 -15.31 4.00
C ALA A 293 -6.82 -14.10 3.55
N ILE A 294 -6.97 -12.93 4.19
CA ILE A 294 -6.40 -11.67 3.70
C ILE A 294 -4.87 -11.73 3.56
N SER A 295 -4.17 -12.24 4.57
CA SER A 295 -2.71 -12.27 4.60
C SER A 295 -2.12 -13.18 3.52
N PRO A 296 -2.54 -14.46 3.38
CA PRO A 296 -2.12 -15.30 2.26
C PRO A 296 -2.42 -14.68 0.89
N ILE A 297 -3.60 -14.07 0.72
CA ILE A 297 -3.98 -13.44 -0.56
C ILE A 297 -2.99 -12.32 -0.92
N LEU A 298 -2.68 -11.41 0.02
CA LEU A 298 -1.76 -10.30 -0.24
C LEU A 298 -0.33 -10.79 -0.47
N LEU A 299 0.14 -11.77 0.32
CA LEU A 299 1.47 -12.36 0.20
C LEU A 299 1.71 -13.05 -1.16
N ILE A 300 0.66 -13.55 -1.81
CA ILE A 300 0.74 -14.10 -3.17
C ILE A 300 0.53 -12.99 -4.20
N SER A 301 -0.45 -12.10 -3.98
CA SER A 301 -0.83 -11.06 -4.94
C SER A 301 0.32 -10.13 -5.28
N VAL A 302 1.01 -9.58 -4.28
CA VAL A 302 2.05 -8.56 -4.50
C VAL A 302 3.22 -9.08 -5.36
N PRO A 303 3.89 -10.20 -5.04
CA PRO A 303 5.03 -10.67 -5.85
C PRO A 303 4.62 -11.16 -7.25
N THR A 304 3.33 -11.39 -7.50
CA THR A 304 2.84 -11.97 -8.75
C THR A 304 1.95 -11.01 -9.53
N ALA A 305 1.83 -9.76 -9.06
CA ALA A 305 1.20 -8.67 -9.78
C ALA A 305 1.94 -8.46 -11.11
N ALA A 306 1.21 -7.96 -12.12
CA ALA A 306 1.80 -7.67 -13.43
C ALA A 306 2.92 -6.63 -13.34
N TYR A 307 2.84 -5.71 -12.39
CA TYR A 307 3.88 -4.73 -12.08
C TYR A 307 3.67 -4.26 -10.64
N GLY A 308 4.70 -3.64 -10.08
CA GLY A 308 4.71 -3.14 -8.71
C GLY A 308 6.14 -2.96 -8.25
N TRP A 309 6.33 -2.04 -7.30
CA TRP A 309 7.64 -1.65 -6.78
C TRP A 309 7.71 -1.86 -5.27
N SER A 310 8.88 -1.62 -4.68
CA SER A 310 9.11 -1.80 -3.24
C SER A 310 8.18 -0.97 -2.36
N PHE A 311 7.74 0.21 -2.80
CA PHE A 311 6.70 0.99 -2.11
C PHE A 311 5.31 0.36 -2.20
N ASP A 312 4.96 -0.37 -3.28
CA ASP A 312 3.66 -1.04 -3.39
C ASP A 312 3.52 -2.20 -2.40
N GLN A 313 4.66 -2.74 -1.94
CA GLN A 313 4.70 -3.78 -0.91
C GLN A 313 4.19 -3.29 0.45
N VAL A 314 3.89 -1.99 0.63
CA VAL A 314 3.26 -1.44 1.84
C VAL A 314 1.95 -2.13 2.22
N VAL A 315 1.21 -2.69 1.26
CA VAL A 315 0.00 -3.48 1.55
C VAL A 315 0.31 -4.75 2.36
N LEU A 316 1.55 -5.25 2.30
CA LEU A 316 2.03 -6.37 3.11
C LEU A 316 2.25 -5.99 4.59
N LEU A 317 2.00 -4.73 4.98
CA LEU A 317 1.95 -4.34 6.38
C LEU A 317 0.91 -5.16 7.17
N ILE A 318 -0.19 -5.59 6.54
CA ILE A 318 -1.20 -6.44 7.16
C ILE A 318 -0.62 -7.80 7.59
N PRO A 319 -0.07 -8.65 6.68
CA PRO A 319 0.57 -9.89 7.08
C PRO A 319 1.79 -9.69 8.00
N TYR A 320 2.56 -8.61 7.81
CA TYR A 320 3.69 -8.27 8.68
C TYR A 320 3.24 -8.04 10.14
N ILE A 321 2.17 -7.26 10.34
CA ILE A 321 1.57 -7.04 11.66
C ILE A 321 0.96 -8.33 12.22
N GLN A 322 0.37 -9.19 11.38
CA GLN A 322 -0.11 -10.49 11.84
C GLN A 322 1.02 -11.32 12.46
N VAL A 323 2.19 -11.41 11.80
CA VAL A 323 3.35 -12.13 12.33
C VAL A 323 3.82 -11.54 13.66
N ILE A 324 3.93 -10.21 13.75
CA ILE A 324 4.36 -9.54 14.98
C ILE A 324 3.34 -9.78 16.11
N SER A 325 2.06 -9.74 15.80
CA SER A 325 1.01 -10.02 16.78
C SER A 325 1.12 -11.44 17.33
N LEU A 326 1.49 -12.44 16.51
CA LEU A 326 1.71 -13.82 16.95
C LEU A 326 2.92 -13.95 17.87
N ILE A 327 4.02 -13.26 17.55
CA ILE A 327 5.22 -13.20 18.40
C ILE A 327 4.86 -12.63 19.78
N VAL A 328 4.17 -11.48 19.80
CA VAL A 328 3.78 -10.81 21.05
C VAL A 328 2.75 -11.63 21.83
N GLN A 329 1.84 -12.33 21.15
CA GLN A 329 0.82 -13.17 21.78
C GLN A 329 1.41 -14.33 22.57
N ASN A 330 2.42 -15.01 22.01
CA ASN A 330 3.09 -16.13 22.69
C ASN A 330 4.01 -15.73 23.85
N GLY A 331 4.43 -14.47 23.92
CA GLY A 331 5.21 -13.96 25.04
C GLY A 331 6.55 -14.68 25.26
N ARG A 332 7.01 -14.74 26.52
CA ARG A 332 8.32 -15.30 26.88
C ARG A 332 8.40 -16.83 26.76
N GLU A 333 7.27 -17.52 26.84
CA GLU A 333 7.22 -18.99 26.85
C GLU A 333 7.68 -19.62 25.53
N ARG A 334 7.54 -18.90 24.40
CA ARG A 334 8.05 -19.33 23.09
C ARG A 334 9.11 -18.40 22.53
N ILE A 335 9.95 -17.82 23.39
CA ILE A 335 11.02 -16.92 22.94
C ILE A 335 11.99 -17.63 21.98
N ALA A 336 12.27 -18.92 22.20
CA ALA A 336 13.14 -19.72 21.33
C ALA A 336 12.60 -19.85 19.89
N SER A 337 11.27 -19.90 19.72
CA SER A 337 10.63 -19.93 18.40
C SER A 337 10.37 -18.54 17.83
N SER A 338 10.18 -17.52 18.69
CA SER A 338 9.83 -16.17 18.26
C SER A 338 11.05 -15.30 17.93
N ALA A 339 12.18 -15.49 18.62
CA ALA A 339 13.39 -14.71 18.41
C ALA A 339 14.00 -14.90 17.00
N PRO A 340 14.08 -16.13 16.44
CA PRO A 340 14.54 -16.31 15.06
C PRO A 340 13.64 -15.60 14.04
N VAL A 341 12.32 -15.65 14.23
CA VAL A 341 11.35 -14.98 13.35
C VAL A 341 11.57 -13.46 13.37
N LEU A 342 11.68 -12.87 14.57
CA LEU A 342 11.95 -11.44 14.71
C LEU A 342 13.30 -11.04 14.09
N LEU A 343 14.35 -11.85 14.32
CA LEU A 343 15.67 -11.61 13.75
C LEU A 343 15.62 -11.63 12.21
N VAL A 344 14.96 -12.61 11.59
CA VAL A 344 14.85 -12.70 10.13
C VAL A 344 14.03 -11.53 9.56
N LEU A 345 12.98 -11.07 10.25
CA LEU A 345 12.25 -9.85 9.86
C LEU A 345 13.15 -8.62 9.91
N LEU A 346 13.95 -8.46 10.95
CA LEU A 346 14.88 -7.33 11.08
C LEU A 346 15.99 -7.40 10.03
N LEU A 347 16.55 -8.58 9.76
CA LEU A 347 17.55 -8.78 8.71
C LEU A 347 16.99 -8.50 7.32
N THR A 348 15.74 -8.89 7.07
CA THR A 348 15.05 -8.60 5.80
C THR A 348 14.93 -7.10 5.59
N ASN A 349 14.41 -6.35 6.57
CA ASN A 349 14.32 -4.89 6.48
C ASN A 349 15.70 -4.22 6.43
N GLY A 350 16.68 -4.71 7.19
CA GLY A 350 18.05 -4.21 7.16
C GLY A 350 18.71 -4.38 5.79
N LEU A 351 18.47 -5.52 5.12
CA LEU A 351 18.97 -5.77 3.78
C LEU A 351 18.29 -4.85 2.76
N MET A 352 16.98 -4.66 2.83
CA MET A 352 16.28 -3.69 1.96
C MET A 352 16.84 -2.28 2.12
N CYS A 353 17.04 -1.83 3.36
CA CYS A 353 17.61 -0.53 3.68
C CYS A 353 19.02 -0.40 3.08
N TRP A 354 19.85 -1.43 3.22
CA TRP A 354 21.18 -1.46 2.63
C TRP A 354 21.15 -1.40 1.10
N GLN A 355 20.27 -2.18 0.45
CA GLN A 355 20.11 -2.17 -1.01
C GLN A 355 19.70 -0.79 -1.53
N ASN A 356 18.74 -0.13 -0.86
CA ASN A 356 18.30 1.21 -1.20
C ASN A 356 19.41 2.25 -1.00
N TRP A 357 20.14 2.18 0.12
CA TRP A 357 21.28 3.07 0.37
C TRP A 357 22.41 2.90 -0.66
N ARG A 358 22.58 1.70 -1.19
CA ARG A 358 23.53 1.41 -2.28
C ARG A 358 23.03 1.82 -3.66
N GLY A 359 21.81 2.34 -3.78
CA GLY A 359 21.20 2.74 -5.05
C GLY A 359 21.01 1.57 -6.01
N LEU A 360 20.77 0.36 -5.50
CA LEU A 360 20.49 -0.79 -6.35
C LEU A 360 19.11 -0.64 -7.01
N ASP A 361 19.00 -1.11 -8.26
CA ASP A 361 17.74 -1.17 -9.01
C ASP A 361 16.64 -1.85 -8.16
N ASP A 362 15.45 -1.25 -8.12
CA ASP A 362 14.33 -1.72 -7.30
C ASP A 362 13.92 -3.15 -7.65
N LEU A 363 14.21 -3.63 -8.87
CA LEU A 363 14.11 -5.03 -9.28
C LEU A 363 14.68 -6.01 -8.24
N TYR A 364 15.80 -5.66 -7.60
CA TYR A 364 16.47 -6.51 -6.61
C TYR A 364 15.71 -6.63 -5.28
N GLN A 365 14.54 -6.00 -5.16
CA GLN A 365 13.61 -6.13 -4.02
C GLN A 365 12.54 -7.23 -4.24
N PHE A 366 12.59 -7.98 -5.36
CA PHE A 366 11.58 -9.01 -5.68
C PHE A 366 11.47 -10.14 -4.65
N TRP A 367 12.56 -10.41 -3.91
CA TRP A 367 12.64 -11.48 -2.93
C TRP A 367 11.86 -11.15 -1.64
N VAL A 368 11.57 -9.88 -1.38
CA VAL A 368 11.02 -9.42 -0.09
C VAL A 368 9.64 -10.01 0.20
N PRO A 369 8.64 -9.96 -0.71
CA PRO A 369 7.35 -10.57 -0.44
C PRO A 369 7.43 -12.09 -0.27
N LEU A 370 8.36 -12.75 -0.99
CA LEU A 370 8.60 -14.19 -0.88
C LEU A 370 9.19 -14.56 0.49
N ALA A 371 10.18 -13.80 0.95
CA ALA A 371 10.76 -13.95 2.29
C ALA A 371 9.71 -13.72 3.37
N LEU A 372 8.90 -12.66 3.27
CA LEU A 372 7.80 -12.42 4.21
C LEU A 372 6.76 -13.55 4.19
N GLY A 373 6.46 -14.10 3.01
CA GLY A 373 5.59 -15.27 2.86
C GLY A 373 6.12 -16.51 3.58
N ALA A 374 7.42 -16.80 3.43
CA ALA A 374 8.08 -17.89 4.12
C ALA A 374 8.07 -17.69 5.66
N ILE A 375 8.37 -16.47 6.11
CA ILE A 375 8.33 -16.10 7.53
C ILE A 375 6.90 -16.25 8.08
N TYR A 376 5.90 -15.82 7.32
CA TYR A 376 4.49 -15.95 7.68
C TYR A 376 4.07 -17.41 7.84
N ILE A 377 4.39 -18.27 6.87
CA ILE A 377 4.09 -19.71 6.93
C ILE A 377 4.78 -20.36 8.13
N TYR A 378 6.08 -20.12 8.31
CA TYR A 378 6.83 -20.64 9.46
C TYR A 378 6.20 -20.18 10.78
N SER A 379 5.85 -18.90 10.89
CA SER A 379 5.22 -18.35 12.09
C SER A 379 3.88 -19.03 12.37
N ARG A 380 3.03 -19.25 11.35
CA ARG A 380 1.75 -19.95 11.55
C ARG A 380 1.93 -21.40 12.01
N VAL A 381 2.95 -22.10 11.53
CA VAL A 381 3.23 -23.48 11.95
C VAL A 381 3.84 -23.50 13.35
N ALA A 382 4.96 -22.81 13.56
CA ALA A 382 5.73 -22.85 14.81
C ALA A 382 5.02 -22.15 15.99
N LEU A 383 4.26 -21.09 15.72
CA LEU A 383 3.68 -20.25 16.77
C LEU A 383 2.20 -20.56 17.05
N CYS A 384 1.45 -21.18 16.14
CA CYS A 384 0.06 -21.58 16.44
C CYS A 384 -0.08 -23.04 16.94
N HIS A 385 0.75 -23.99 16.49
CA HIS A 385 0.50 -25.43 16.74
C HIS A 385 1.06 -25.98 18.07
N GLY A 386 1.77 -25.19 18.87
CA GLY A 386 2.34 -25.66 20.15
C GLY A 386 1.40 -25.62 21.37
N GLY A 387 0.11 -25.31 21.19
CA GLY A 387 -0.86 -25.13 22.30
C GLY A 387 -1.59 -26.41 22.75
N HIS A 388 -1.31 -27.55 22.11
CA HIS A 388 -1.90 -28.85 22.43
C HIS A 388 -0.81 -29.90 22.68
N LYS A 389 0.04 -29.65 23.67
CA LYS A 389 0.79 -30.73 24.33
C LYS A 389 0.43 -30.75 25.81
N GLU A 390 -0.60 -31.56 26.09
CA GLU A 390 -0.64 -32.55 27.17
C GLU A 390 -0.30 -32.07 28.59
N HIS A 391 -1.32 -31.59 29.30
CA HIS A 391 -1.57 -32.08 30.66
C HIS A 391 -2.43 -33.35 30.56
N LYS A 392 -1.78 -34.51 30.51
CA LYS A 392 -2.36 -35.78 30.95
C LYS A 392 -1.35 -36.49 31.83
#